data_AF-W4KPT7-F1
#
_entry.id   AF-W4KPT7-F1
#
_cell.length_a   1.000
_cell.length_b   1.000
_cell.length_c   1.000
_cell.angle_alpha   90.00
_cell.angle_beta   90.00
_cell.angle_gamma   90.00
#
_symmetry.space_group_name_H-M   'P 1'
#
loop_
_entity.id
_entity.type
_entity.pdbx_description
1 polymer ?
#
loop_
_entity_poly.entity_id
_entity_poly.type
_entity_poly.pdbx_seq_one_letter_code
_entity_poly.pdbx_strand_id
1 'polypeptide(L)'
;SHFSAKLEPFVLMAKSAKGAAAAKLVQDATSAPGVYVFAELLDAPGVQELSTSAQHAPFHALLQLFAYKTYIDYLQHKDQLPPLSPAQITKLKHLSLISFAMERRILPYTDLLQALQISTIRELEDLIIDAIYLDLLRGKLDQKEQQFEVEYTMGRDIEADKIGSLLQALEDW
;
A
#
# COMPACT_ATOMS: atom_id res chain seq x y z
N SER A 1 -16.12 -3.28 -2.72
CA SER A 1 -15.15 -4.10 -1.96
C SER A 1 -15.11 -3.61 -0.51
N HIS A 2 -14.96 -4.49 0.48
CA HIS A 2 -14.98 -4.12 1.91
C HIS A 2 -13.96 -3.00 2.26
N PHE A 3 -12.86 -2.90 1.52
CA PHE A 3 -11.84 -1.86 1.67
C PHE A 3 -12.32 -0.47 1.26
N SER A 4 -13.14 -0.35 0.19
CA SER A 4 -13.70 0.93 -0.26
C SER A 4 -14.69 1.51 0.75
N ALA A 5 -15.51 0.66 1.39
CA ALA A 5 -16.42 1.09 2.46
C ALA A 5 -15.69 1.68 3.69
N LYS A 6 -14.46 1.23 3.98
CA LYS A 6 -13.64 1.81 5.05
C LYS A 6 -12.99 3.14 4.66
N LEU A 7 -12.84 3.40 3.36
CA LEU A 7 -12.27 4.63 2.82
C LEU A 7 -13.33 5.73 2.65
N GLU A 8 -14.61 5.37 2.39
CA GLU A 8 -15.74 6.30 2.22
C GLU A 8 -15.78 7.48 3.22
N PRO A 9 -15.65 7.27 4.55
CA PRO A 9 -15.66 8.40 5.49
C PRO A 9 -14.49 9.37 5.28
N PHE A 10 -13.31 8.86 4.92
CA PHE A 10 -12.14 9.70 4.62
C PHE A 10 -12.35 10.47 3.30
N VAL A 11 -12.91 9.84 2.28
CA VAL A 11 -13.23 10.50 1.01
C VAL A 11 -14.27 11.60 1.21
N LEU A 12 -15.28 11.36 2.04
CA LEU A 12 -16.29 12.37 2.37
C LEU A 12 -15.67 13.57 3.07
N MET A 13 -14.80 13.35 4.06
CA MET A 13 -14.07 14.43 4.73
C MET A 13 -13.13 15.17 3.79
N ALA A 14 -12.50 14.47 2.84
CA ALA A 14 -11.56 15.04 1.87
C ALA A 14 -12.22 16.04 0.92
N LYS A 15 -13.53 15.92 0.65
CA LYS A 15 -14.28 16.90 -0.19
C LYS A 15 -14.27 18.31 0.40
N SER A 16 -14.22 18.43 1.72
CA SER A 16 -14.21 19.70 2.45
C SER A 16 -12.86 20.05 3.08
N ALA A 17 -11.93 19.10 3.14
CA ALA A 17 -10.62 19.31 3.76
C ALA A 17 -9.66 20.03 2.81
N LYS A 18 -8.91 21.01 3.32
CA LYS A 18 -7.86 21.73 2.59
C LYS A 18 -6.62 21.96 3.46
N GLY A 19 -5.45 22.07 2.83
CA GLY A 19 -4.18 22.35 3.50
C GLY A 19 -3.91 21.41 4.67
N ALA A 20 -3.71 21.96 5.87
CA ALA A 20 -3.43 21.18 7.08
C ALA A 20 -4.50 20.12 7.41
N ALA A 21 -5.78 20.37 7.11
CA ALA A 21 -6.85 19.40 7.35
C ALA A 21 -6.73 18.18 6.42
N ALA A 22 -6.39 18.41 5.15
CA ALA A 22 -6.17 17.33 4.19
C ALA A 22 -4.87 16.57 4.49
N ALA A 23 -3.80 17.26 4.91
CA ALA A 23 -2.57 16.61 5.37
C ALA A 23 -2.81 15.67 6.57
N LYS A 24 -3.61 16.12 7.56
CA LYS A 24 -4.00 15.29 8.71
C LYS A 24 -4.85 14.09 8.27
N LEU A 25 -5.79 14.31 7.36
CA LEU A 25 -6.63 13.25 6.81
C LEU A 25 -5.80 12.16 6.12
N VAL A 26 -4.75 12.53 5.37
CA VAL A 26 -3.80 11.57 4.79
C VAL A 26 -3.09 10.75 5.88
N GLN A 27 -2.63 11.38 6.96
CA GLN A 27 -2.01 10.65 8.07
C GLN A 27 -2.99 9.67 8.73
N ASP A 28 -4.24 10.10 8.95
CA ASP A 28 -5.28 9.29 9.57
C ASP A 28 -5.66 8.11 8.67
N ALA A 29 -5.87 8.34 7.36
CA ALA A 29 -6.22 7.29 6.39
C ALA A 29 -5.09 6.26 6.21
N THR A 30 -3.84 6.72 6.09
CA THR A 30 -2.67 5.83 5.98
C THR A 30 -2.44 5.02 7.25
N SER A 31 -2.87 5.51 8.42
CA SER A 31 -2.78 4.77 9.70
C SER A 31 -4.02 3.91 10.00
N ALA A 32 -5.15 4.14 9.32
CA ALA A 32 -6.42 3.48 9.63
C ALA A 32 -6.44 1.98 9.32
N PRO A 33 -6.86 1.10 10.24
CA PRO A 33 -6.86 -0.34 10.00
C PRO A 33 -7.89 -0.76 8.95
N GLY A 34 -7.47 -1.57 7.98
CA GLY A 34 -8.35 -2.04 6.90
C GLY A 34 -8.54 -1.05 5.74
N VAL A 35 -7.81 0.07 5.72
CA VAL A 35 -7.74 0.95 4.54
C VAL A 35 -6.45 0.64 3.79
N TYR A 36 -6.59 0.03 2.62
CA TYR A 36 -5.49 -0.43 1.75
C TYR A 36 -5.62 0.05 0.29
N VAL A 37 -6.67 0.81 0.00
CA VAL A 37 -6.96 1.41 -1.31
C VAL A 37 -7.04 2.91 -1.05
N PHE A 38 -6.35 3.70 -1.87
CA PHE A 38 -6.15 5.13 -1.68
C PHE A 38 -6.42 5.95 -2.94
N ALA A 39 -6.68 5.33 -4.10
CA ALA A 39 -6.88 6.03 -5.37
C ALA A 39 -7.97 7.12 -5.27
N GLU A 40 -9.16 6.77 -4.74
CA GLU A 40 -10.26 7.75 -4.58
C GLU A 40 -9.89 8.92 -3.67
N LEU A 41 -9.05 8.67 -2.65
CA LEU A 41 -8.59 9.73 -1.75
C LEU A 41 -7.51 10.59 -2.42
N LEU A 42 -6.66 9.98 -3.24
CA LEU A 42 -5.65 10.68 -4.02
C LEU A 42 -6.29 11.60 -5.06
N ASP A 43 -7.38 11.18 -5.68
CA ASP A 43 -8.14 11.97 -6.67
C ASP A 43 -8.93 13.13 -6.05
N ALA A 44 -9.04 13.20 -4.72
CA ALA A 44 -9.74 14.28 -4.06
C ALA A 44 -9.01 15.64 -4.30
N PRO A 45 -9.74 16.70 -4.70
CA PRO A 45 -9.11 17.97 -5.07
C PRO A 45 -8.33 18.60 -3.92
N GLY A 46 -8.83 18.50 -2.68
CA GLY A 46 -8.14 18.99 -1.49
C GLY A 46 -6.83 18.26 -1.18
N VAL A 47 -6.70 17.01 -1.63
CA VAL A 47 -5.47 16.21 -1.51
C VAL A 47 -4.50 16.53 -2.64
N GLN A 48 -5.00 16.65 -3.87
CA GLN A 48 -4.20 17.11 -5.03
C GLN A 48 -3.59 18.50 -4.78
N GLU A 49 -4.34 19.42 -4.16
CA GLU A 49 -3.86 20.75 -3.76
C GLU A 49 -2.63 20.67 -2.84
N LEU A 50 -2.45 19.61 -2.04
CA LEU A 50 -1.30 19.46 -1.14
C LEU A 50 0.04 19.39 -1.90
N SER A 51 0.04 18.83 -3.11
CA SER A 51 1.24 18.75 -3.96
C SER A 51 1.79 20.13 -4.33
N THR A 52 0.93 21.14 -4.40
CA THR A 52 1.29 22.52 -4.79
C THR A 52 1.89 23.32 -3.63
N SER A 53 1.64 22.90 -2.40
CA SER A 53 2.09 23.60 -1.19
C SER A 53 3.38 22.98 -0.66
N ALA A 54 4.49 23.72 -0.67
CA ALA A 54 5.79 23.22 -0.20
C ALA A 54 5.76 22.62 1.23
N GLN A 55 4.87 23.13 2.10
CA GLN A 55 4.68 22.62 3.47
C GLN A 55 3.91 21.30 3.54
N HIS A 56 3.07 20.99 2.55
CA HIS A 56 2.17 19.84 2.56
C HIS A 56 2.47 18.81 1.46
N ALA A 57 3.33 19.14 0.51
CA ALA A 57 3.80 18.25 -0.55
C ALA A 57 4.33 16.89 -0.03
N PRO A 58 5.04 16.81 1.12
CA PRO A 58 5.46 15.53 1.67
C PRO A 58 4.31 14.59 2.04
N PHE A 59 3.13 15.12 2.43
CA PHE A 59 1.95 14.31 2.72
C PHE A 59 1.29 13.79 1.45
N HIS A 60 1.29 14.57 0.37
CA HIS A 60 0.86 14.07 -0.93
C HIS A 60 1.75 12.93 -1.42
N ALA A 61 3.08 13.12 -1.35
CA ALA A 61 4.05 12.09 -1.68
C ALA A 61 3.90 10.84 -0.80
N LEU A 62 3.57 11.02 0.48
CA LEU A 62 3.22 9.92 1.38
C LEU A 62 2.02 9.11 0.85
N LEU A 63 0.93 9.77 0.46
CA LEU A 63 -0.23 9.06 -0.06
C LEU A 63 0.09 8.31 -1.36
N GLN A 64 0.86 8.92 -2.26
CA GLN A 64 1.33 8.27 -3.48
C GLN A 64 2.21 7.05 -3.21
N LEU A 65 3.06 7.11 -2.18
CA LEU A 65 3.85 5.97 -1.75
C LEU A 65 2.96 4.80 -1.32
N PHE A 66 1.93 5.06 -0.52
CA PHE A 66 0.96 4.03 -0.10
C PHE A 66 0.11 3.52 -1.27
N ALA A 67 -0.28 4.37 -2.21
CA ALA A 67 -1.03 3.94 -3.38
C ALA A 67 -0.18 3.05 -4.30
N TYR A 68 1.04 3.47 -4.66
CA TYR A 68 1.76 2.89 -5.81
C TYR A 68 3.15 2.30 -5.54
N LYS A 69 3.78 2.61 -4.40
CA LYS A 69 5.20 2.27 -4.14
C LYS A 69 5.40 1.21 -3.06
N THR A 70 6.62 0.71 -2.92
CA THR A 70 6.96 -0.34 -1.95
C THR A 70 7.69 0.22 -0.73
N TYR A 71 7.94 -0.65 0.25
CA TYR A 71 8.70 -0.32 1.45
C TYR A 71 10.16 0.02 1.12
N ILE A 72 10.75 -0.57 0.08
CA ILE A 72 12.10 -0.19 -0.37
C ILE A 72 12.13 1.24 -0.90
N ASP A 73 11.10 1.66 -1.65
CA ASP A 73 11.00 3.03 -2.15
C ASP A 73 10.94 4.04 -1.00
N TYR A 74 10.25 3.70 0.10
CA TYR A 74 10.23 4.53 1.31
C TYR A 74 11.62 4.70 1.92
N LEU A 75 12.40 3.63 2.01
CA LEU A 75 13.75 3.69 2.55
C LEU A 75 14.68 4.57 1.72
N GLN A 76 14.51 4.57 0.39
CA GLN A 76 15.27 5.41 -0.52
C GLN A 76 14.89 6.90 -0.41
N HIS A 77 13.64 7.21 -0.09
CA HIS A 77 13.11 8.58 -0.05
C HIS A 77 12.82 9.06 1.38
N LYS A 78 13.38 8.39 2.39
CA LYS A 78 13.10 8.66 3.80
C LYS A 78 13.37 10.11 4.21
N ASP A 79 14.36 10.75 3.59
CA ASP A 79 14.73 12.14 3.87
C ASP A 79 13.71 13.17 3.34
N GLN A 80 12.85 12.78 2.41
CA GLN A 80 11.87 13.64 1.74
C GLN A 80 10.43 13.41 2.25
N LEU A 81 10.22 12.34 3.02
CA LEU A 81 8.92 11.91 3.51
C LEU A 81 8.79 12.15 5.02
N PRO A 82 7.57 12.40 5.52
CA PRO A 82 7.33 12.48 6.95
C PRO A 82 7.62 11.13 7.63
N PRO A 83 8.06 11.12 8.90
CA PRO A 83 8.34 9.88 9.61
C PRO A 83 7.08 9.03 9.76
N LEU A 84 7.17 7.77 9.34
CA LEU A 84 6.06 6.82 9.45
C LEU A 84 5.89 6.30 10.87
N SER A 85 4.63 6.17 11.30
CA SER A 85 4.26 5.45 12.51
C SER A 85 4.47 3.93 12.35
N PRO A 86 4.59 3.16 13.44
CA PRO A 86 4.69 1.70 13.36
C PRO A 86 3.54 1.06 12.57
N ALA A 87 2.32 1.56 12.74
CA ALA A 87 1.14 1.08 12.01
C ALA A 87 1.23 1.33 10.51
N GLN A 88 1.72 2.51 10.11
CA GLN A 88 1.97 2.86 8.71
C GLN A 88 3.06 1.98 8.09
N ILE A 89 4.14 1.69 8.83
CA ILE A 89 5.21 0.80 8.37
C ILE A 89 4.67 -0.60 8.10
N THR A 90 3.94 -1.19 9.05
CA THR A 90 3.34 -2.52 8.86
C THR A 90 2.40 -2.54 7.65
N LYS A 91 1.56 -1.51 7.50
CA LYS A 91 0.68 -1.38 6.34
C LYS A 91 1.45 -1.29 5.02
N LEU A 92 2.53 -0.51 4.98
CA LEU A 92 3.35 -0.38 3.77
C LEU A 92 4.06 -1.70 3.42
N LYS A 93 4.46 -2.47 4.44
CA LYS A 93 4.98 -3.84 4.24
C LYS A 93 3.89 -4.77 3.67
N HIS A 94 2.67 -4.72 4.18
CA HIS A 94 1.53 -5.47 3.59
C HIS A 94 1.28 -5.08 2.13
N LEU A 95 1.24 -3.78 1.82
CA LEU A 95 1.05 -3.28 0.46
C LEU A 95 2.18 -3.71 -0.49
N SER A 96 3.41 -3.77 0.02
CA SER A 96 4.55 -4.27 -0.74
C SER A 96 4.40 -5.76 -1.01
N LEU A 97 4.02 -6.55 -0.01
CA LEU A 97 3.72 -7.98 -0.16
C LEU A 97 2.62 -8.22 -1.20
N ILE A 98 1.54 -7.43 -1.18
CA ILE A 98 0.46 -7.48 -2.18
C ILE A 98 1.03 -7.19 -3.59
N SER A 99 1.88 -6.18 -3.74
CA SER A 99 2.53 -5.89 -5.03
C SER A 99 3.35 -7.06 -5.55
N PHE A 100 4.14 -7.72 -4.71
CA PHE A 100 4.86 -8.93 -5.12
C PHE A 100 3.92 -10.07 -5.49
N ALA A 101 2.84 -10.25 -4.72
CA ALA A 101 1.83 -11.27 -4.95
C ALA A 101 1.01 -11.04 -6.25
N MET A 102 0.90 -9.79 -6.71
CA MET A 102 0.29 -9.46 -8.01
C MET A 102 1.19 -9.85 -9.18
N GLU A 103 2.51 -9.81 -9.01
CA GLU A 103 3.48 -10.13 -10.07
C GLU A 103 3.80 -11.63 -10.14
N ARG A 104 3.86 -12.31 -8.99
CA ARG A 104 4.30 -13.72 -8.91
C ARG A 104 3.47 -14.50 -7.91
N ARG A 105 3.13 -15.74 -8.27
CA ARG A 105 2.40 -16.67 -7.39
C ARG A 105 3.29 -17.35 -6.35
N ILE A 106 4.58 -17.52 -6.62
CA ILE A 106 5.53 -18.14 -5.71
C ILE A 106 6.48 -17.04 -5.25
N LEU A 107 6.49 -16.78 -3.95
CA LEU A 107 7.28 -15.74 -3.33
C LEU A 107 8.32 -16.37 -2.39
N PRO A 108 9.60 -16.43 -2.79
CA PRO A 108 10.66 -16.93 -1.93
C PRO A 108 10.82 -16.06 -0.68
N TYR A 109 11.06 -16.68 0.48
CA TYR A 109 11.25 -15.96 1.74
C TYR A 109 12.45 -15.02 1.68
N THR A 110 13.53 -15.39 0.98
CA THR A 110 14.72 -14.55 0.80
C THR A 110 14.38 -13.18 0.19
N ASP A 111 13.55 -13.19 -0.85
CA ASP A 111 13.15 -12.00 -1.58
C ASP A 111 12.25 -11.13 -0.71
N LEU A 112 11.31 -11.75 0.01
CA LEU A 112 10.43 -11.05 0.94
C LEU A 112 11.18 -10.44 2.13
N LEU A 113 12.13 -11.17 2.73
CA LEU A 113 12.96 -10.68 3.83
C LEU A 113 13.75 -9.44 3.39
N GLN A 114 14.35 -9.49 2.20
CA GLN A 114 15.10 -8.35 1.65
C GLN A 114 14.18 -7.17 1.31
N ALA A 115 13.07 -7.39 0.61
CA ALA A 115 12.17 -6.34 0.17
C ALA A 115 11.41 -5.66 1.32
N LEU A 116 11.05 -6.41 2.35
CA LEU A 116 10.31 -5.90 3.50
C LEU A 116 11.23 -5.46 4.65
N GLN A 117 12.55 -5.65 4.49
CA GLN A 117 13.57 -5.50 5.55
C GLN A 117 13.09 -6.15 6.85
N ILE A 118 12.88 -7.45 6.78
CA ILE A 118 12.51 -8.28 7.93
C ILE A 118 13.71 -9.17 8.24
N SER A 119 14.07 -9.25 9.53
CA SER A 119 15.29 -9.92 9.96
C SER A 119 15.10 -11.43 10.17
N THR A 120 13.87 -11.85 10.45
CA THR A 120 13.57 -13.25 10.81
C THR A 120 12.40 -13.81 10.02
N ILE A 121 12.47 -15.11 9.71
CA ILE A 121 11.39 -15.83 9.03
C ILE A 121 10.09 -15.76 9.86
N ARG A 122 10.20 -15.84 11.20
CA ARG A 122 9.03 -15.76 12.08
C ARG A 122 8.27 -14.44 11.92
N GLU A 123 8.98 -13.32 11.93
CA GLU A 123 8.35 -12.00 11.71
C GLU A 123 7.73 -11.89 10.30
N LEU A 124 8.32 -12.55 9.30
CA LEU A 124 7.75 -12.60 7.95
C LEU A 124 6.46 -13.44 7.93
N GLU A 125 6.47 -14.62 8.55
CA GLU A 125 5.30 -15.49 8.66
C GLU A 125 4.17 -14.79 9.43
N ASP A 126 4.47 -14.14 10.56
CA ASP A 126 3.49 -13.36 11.33
C ASP A 126 2.86 -12.25 10.47
N LEU A 127 3.67 -11.53 9.66
CA LEU A 127 3.18 -10.49 8.76
C LEU A 127 2.31 -11.05 7.62
N ILE A 128 2.65 -12.22 7.06
CA ILE A 128 1.83 -12.90 6.05
C ILE A 128 0.51 -13.37 6.67
N ILE A 129 0.56 -13.95 7.87
CA ILE A 129 -0.62 -14.38 8.62
C ILE A 129 -1.55 -13.19 8.88
N ASP A 130 -1.01 -12.06 9.35
CA ASP A 130 -1.77 -10.83 9.54
C ASP A 130 -2.43 -10.35 8.25
N ALA A 131 -1.71 -10.40 7.12
CA ALA A 131 -2.26 -10.02 5.82
C ALA A 131 -3.39 -10.97 5.37
N ILE A 132 -3.30 -12.27 5.67
CA ILE A 132 -4.37 -13.25 5.41
C ILE A 132 -5.59 -12.96 6.30
N TYR A 133 -5.39 -12.69 7.58
CA TYR A 133 -6.47 -12.34 8.53
C TYR A 133 -7.21 -11.06 8.14
N LEU A 134 -6.52 -10.14 7.47
CA LEU A 134 -7.08 -8.89 6.95
C LEU A 134 -7.73 -9.05 5.56
N ASP A 135 -7.83 -10.28 5.04
CA ASP A 135 -8.34 -10.61 3.71
C ASP A 135 -7.60 -9.89 2.56
N LEU A 136 -6.34 -9.51 2.78
CA LEU A 136 -5.52 -8.85 1.75
C LEU A 136 -5.03 -9.85 0.71
N LEU A 137 -4.72 -11.06 1.15
CA LEU A 137 -4.21 -12.14 0.32
C LEU A 137 -4.62 -13.49 0.89
N ARG A 138 -4.58 -14.52 0.06
CA ARG A 138 -4.77 -15.91 0.45
C ARG A 138 -3.69 -16.74 -0.17
N GLY A 139 -3.22 -17.73 0.57
CA GLY A 139 -2.11 -18.55 0.14
C GLY A 139 -1.68 -19.53 1.20
N LYS A 140 -0.59 -20.25 0.91
CA LYS A 140 0.00 -21.26 1.78
C LYS A 140 1.46 -20.94 2.06
N LEU A 141 1.84 -21.07 3.32
CA LEU A 141 3.22 -20.98 3.77
C LEU A 141 3.87 -22.36 3.59
N ASP A 142 4.82 -22.49 2.68
CA ASP A 142 5.66 -23.68 2.55
C ASP A 142 7.00 -23.44 3.24
N GLN A 143 7.07 -23.87 4.50
CA GLN A 143 8.26 -23.72 5.31
C GLN A 143 9.41 -24.65 4.85
N LYS A 144 9.11 -25.74 4.13
CA LYS A 144 10.12 -26.68 3.64
C LYS A 144 10.86 -26.10 2.44
N GLU A 145 10.12 -25.54 1.49
CA GLU A 145 10.69 -24.89 0.31
C GLU A 145 11.01 -23.40 0.54
N GLN A 146 10.74 -22.88 1.75
CA GLN A 146 10.97 -21.50 2.16
C GLN A 146 10.30 -20.48 1.22
N GLN A 147 9.03 -20.73 0.90
CA GLN A 147 8.26 -19.91 -0.03
C GLN A 147 6.82 -19.71 0.44
N PHE A 148 6.22 -18.60 -0.01
CA PHE A 148 4.81 -18.34 0.14
C PHE A 148 4.11 -18.50 -1.22
N GLU A 149 3.12 -19.38 -1.28
CA GLU A 149 2.32 -19.64 -2.46
C GLU A 149 1.03 -18.82 -2.41
N VAL A 150 0.92 -17.83 -3.27
CA VAL A 150 -0.22 -16.94 -3.41
C VAL A 150 -1.31 -17.62 -4.25
N GLU A 151 -2.47 -17.82 -3.64
CA GLU A 151 -3.68 -18.27 -4.32
C GLU A 151 -4.53 -17.09 -4.79
N TYR A 152 -4.58 -16.02 -4.00
CA TYR A 152 -5.34 -14.81 -4.29
C TYR A 152 -4.66 -13.60 -3.65
N THR A 153 -4.79 -12.44 -4.28
CA THR A 153 -4.36 -11.16 -3.75
C THR A 153 -5.42 -10.12 -4.08
N MET A 154 -5.65 -9.18 -3.17
CA MET A 154 -6.48 -8.02 -3.50
C MET A 154 -5.79 -7.15 -4.56
N GLY A 155 -6.58 -6.49 -5.39
CA GLY A 155 -6.06 -5.47 -6.29
C GLY A 155 -5.56 -4.27 -5.50
N ARG A 156 -4.30 -3.89 -5.70
CA ARG A 156 -3.73 -2.63 -5.23
C ARG A 156 -4.12 -1.49 -6.18
N ASP A 157 -4.08 -0.24 -5.69
CA ASP A 157 -4.25 0.95 -6.53
C ASP A 157 -3.31 0.90 -7.74
N ILE A 158 -3.87 1.19 -8.93
CA ILE A 158 -3.14 1.22 -10.19
C ILE A 158 -3.04 2.68 -10.63
N GLU A 159 -1.84 3.11 -10.99
CA GLU A 159 -1.62 4.42 -11.56
C GLU A 159 -2.27 4.50 -12.95
N ALA A 160 -2.88 5.63 -13.28
CA ALA A 160 -3.63 5.79 -14.53
C ALA A 160 -2.78 5.46 -15.79
N ASP A 161 -1.47 5.72 -15.73
CA ASP A 161 -0.51 5.41 -16.79
C ASP A 161 -0.36 3.89 -17.05
N LYS A 162 -0.53 3.06 -16.01
CA LYS A 162 -0.45 1.60 -16.11
C LYS A 162 -1.73 0.94 -16.61
N ILE A 163 -2.83 1.68 -16.76
CA ILE A 163 -4.10 1.14 -17.29
C ILE A 163 -3.91 0.63 -18.73
N GLY A 164 -3.07 1.30 -19.52
CA GLY A 164 -2.77 0.86 -20.89
C GLY A 164 -2.11 -0.52 -20.93
N SER A 165 -1.16 -0.79 -20.02
CA SER A 165 -0.52 -2.11 -19.91
C SER A 165 -1.47 -3.21 -19.43
N LEU A 166 -2.46 -2.87 -18.60
CA LEU A 166 -3.49 -3.80 -18.15
C LEU A 166 -4.44 -4.19 -19.29
N LEU A 167 -4.85 -3.21 -20.11
CA LEU A 167 -5.67 -3.46 -21.29
C LEU A 167 -4.95 -4.38 -22.27
N GLN A 168 -3.65 -4.15 -22.51
CA GLN A 168 -2.85 -5.01 -23.38
C GLN A 168 -2.78 -6.45 -22.84
N ALA A 169 -2.56 -6.62 -21.54
CA ALA A 169 -2.54 -7.94 -20.91
C ALA A 169 -3.90 -8.68 -20.97
N LEU A 170 -5.02 -7.94 -21.03
CA LEU A 170 -6.36 -8.51 -21.22
C LEU A 170 -6.63 -8.87 -22.69
N GLU A 171 -6.07 -8.12 -23.64
CA GLU A 171 -6.16 -8.44 -25.08
C GLU A 171 -5.31 -9.65 -25.46
N ASP A 172 -4.18 -9.85 -24.78
CA ASP A 172 -3.27 -10.98 -25.00
C ASP A 172 -3.75 -12.30 -24.34
N TRP A 173 -4.90 -12.30 -23.65
CA TRP A 173 -5.43 -13.42 -22.85
C TRP A 173 -6.40 -14.33 -23.60
#